data_AF-A0A413RM39-F1
#
_entry.id   AF-A0A413RM39-F1
#
_cell.length_a   1.000
_cell.length_b   1.000
_cell.length_c   1.000
_cell.angle_alpha   90.00
_cell.angle_beta   90.00
_cell.angle_gamma   90.00
#
_symmetry.space_group_name_H-M   'P 1'
#
loop_
_entity.id
_entity.type
_entity.pdbx_description
1 polymer ?
#
loop_
_entity_poly.entity_id
_entity_poly.type
_entity_poly.pdbx_seq_one_letter_code
_entity_poly.pdbx_strand_id
1 'polypeptide(L)'
;MAGRELPPTSPFAGDDGTADPALAAALASYGSGTGSVPEVVAALAGTRVLVPVLAELEVEDVVVHDGHEHTVDKEASAGIVALQAPDGRTALPVFTSVASLALWRTAARPVPSGVARAALSAVQEGWEVMVVDAGGPVTVLVPRPAVWALAQEQTWRPAVVDGQVDADVRGAVAAALAPIPQVVATDAVPGSRAEVAVVVTLVAGLDRAGLDAVLARVNGALAADETIANRVDGLELRLRAA
;
A
#
# COMPACT_ATOMS: atom_id res chain seq x y z
N MET A 1 39.15 -31.25 -4.63
CA MET A 1 38.41 -30.96 -3.39
C MET A 1 38.07 -29.48 -3.42
N ALA A 2 36.94 -29.10 -4.01
CA ALA A 2 36.48 -27.72 -3.98
C ALA A 2 36.02 -27.41 -2.55
N GLY A 3 36.63 -26.44 -1.90
CA GLY A 3 36.26 -26.00 -0.56
C GLY A 3 34.82 -25.47 -0.59
N ARG A 4 33.98 -25.94 0.33
CA ARG A 4 32.70 -25.29 0.62
C ARG A 4 33.01 -23.89 1.14
N GLU A 5 32.86 -22.89 0.29
CA GLU A 5 32.88 -21.50 0.68
C GLU A 5 31.69 -21.28 1.62
N LEU A 6 31.95 -20.77 2.82
CA LEU A 6 30.86 -20.42 3.74
C LEU A 6 30.06 -19.29 3.09
N PRO A 7 28.72 -19.39 3.04
CA PRO A 7 27.92 -18.28 2.54
C PRO A 7 28.24 -17.02 3.36
N PRO A 8 28.26 -15.84 2.73
CA PRO A 8 28.57 -14.60 3.42
C PRO A 8 27.63 -14.43 4.62
N THR A 9 28.18 -13.94 5.75
CA THR A 9 27.39 -13.61 6.94
C THR A 9 26.28 -12.63 6.57
N SER A 10 25.05 -12.95 6.99
CA SER A 10 23.90 -12.08 6.81
C SER A 10 24.21 -10.67 7.32
N PRO A 11 23.79 -9.60 6.60
CA PRO A 11 23.95 -8.22 7.08
C PRO A 11 23.22 -7.98 8.41
N PHE A 12 22.31 -8.87 8.80
CA PHE A 12 21.52 -8.81 10.03
C PHE A 12 22.04 -9.75 11.14
N ALA A 13 23.27 -10.25 11.05
CA ALA A 13 23.81 -11.21 12.03
C ALA A 13 23.89 -10.67 13.49
N GLY A 14 23.85 -9.35 13.68
CA GLY A 14 23.79 -8.69 14.98
C GLY A 14 22.43 -8.08 15.34
N ASP A 15 21.39 -8.40 14.58
CA ASP A 15 20.04 -7.94 14.84
C ASP A 15 19.48 -8.56 16.13
N ASP A 16 19.12 -7.72 17.10
CA ASP A 16 18.57 -8.14 18.39
C ASP A 16 17.05 -8.41 18.34
N GLY A 17 16.44 -8.23 17.16
CA GLY A 17 15.02 -8.48 16.92
C GLY A 17 14.10 -7.38 17.44
N THR A 18 14.63 -6.29 18.01
CA THR A 18 13.84 -5.14 18.46
C THR A 18 13.57 -4.15 17.33
N ALA A 19 12.53 -3.34 17.45
CA ALA A 19 12.19 -2.33 16.45
C ALA A 19 13.18 -1.16 16.47
N ASP A 20 13.37 -0.51 15.31
CA ASP A 20 14.11 0.74 15.25
C ASP A 20 13.47 1.78 16.21
N PRO A 21 14.25 2.48 17.06
CA PRO A 21 13.70 3.39 18.06
C PRO A 21 12.85 4.53 17.47
N ALA A 22 13.22 5.07 16.31
CA ALA A 22 12.46 6.14 15.67
C ALA A 22 11.14 5.61 15.11
N LEU A 23 11.15 4.41 14.51
CA LEU A 23 9.94 3.73 14.06
C LEU A 23 9.01 3.38 15.23
N ALA A 24 9.56 2.87 16.34
CA ALA A 24 8.79 2.57 17.54
C ALA A 24 8.10 3.82 18.11
N ALA A 25 8.79 4.96 18.12
CA ALA A 25 8.21 6.24 18.53
C ALA A 25 7.10 6.72 17.58
N ALA A 26 7.29 6.59 16.26
CA ALA A 26 6.28 6.94 15.26
C ALA A 26 5.02 6.07 15.41
N LEU A 27 5.18 4.76 15.61
CA LEU A 27 4.07 3.82 15.86
C LEU A 27 3.32 4.16 17.16
N ALA A 28 4.02 4.52 18.23
CA ALA A 28 3.39 4.93 19.48
C ALA A 28 2.56 6.22 19.32
N SER A 29 3.09 7.21 18.60
CA SER A 29 2.36 8.44 18.27
C SER A 29 1.13 8.15 17.41
N TYR A 30 1.26 7.30 16.39
CA TYR A 30 0.13 6.88 15.56
C TYR A 30 -0.94 6.14 16.38
N GLY A 31 -0.53 5.17 17.20
CA GLY A 31 -1.44 4.38 18.05
C GLY A 31 -2.17 5.19 19.13
N SER A 32 -1.61 6.33 19.54
CA SER A 32 -2.24 7.28 20.48
C SER A 32 -3.05 8.39 19.80
N GLY A 33 -3.08 8.42 18.45
CA GLY A 33 -3.80 9.40 17.66
C GLY A 33 -3.14 10.78 17.56
N THR A 34 -1.88 10.92 18.01
CA THR A 34 -1.10 12.16 17.87
C THR A 34 -0.17 12.15 16.67
N GLY A 35 0.01 10.99 16.03
CA GLY A 35 0.78 10.81 14.81
C GLY A 35 -0.08 10.32 13.65
N SER A 36 0.56 10.12 12.52
CA SER A 36 -0.08 9.86 11.23
C SER A 36 0.63 8.75 10.44
N VAL A 37 -0.07 8.13 9.49
CA VAL A 37 0.52 7.10 8.61
C VAL A 37 1.75 7.63 7.85
N PRO A 38 1.78 8.87 7.31
CA PRO A 38 2.97 9.42 6.66
C PRO A 38 4.20 9.47 7.56
N GLU A 39 4.05 9.79 8.85
CA GLU A 39 5.15 9.79 9.80
C GLU A 39 5.68 8.38 10.07
N VAL A 40 4.78 7.39 10.18
CA VAL A 40 5.16 5.97 10.29
C VAL A 40 5.93 5.51 9.06
N VAL A 41 5.43 5.81 7.85
CA VAL A 41 6.09 5.43 6.59
C VAL A 41 7.46 6.10 6.46
N ALA A 42 7.59 7.37 6.85
CA ALA A 42 8.87 8.08 6.85
C ALA A 42 9.87 7.44 7.83
N ALA A 43 9.44 7.07 9.03
CA ALA A 43 10.28 6.39 10.02
C ALA A 43 10.59 4.93 9.65
N LEU A 44 9.74 4.31 8.84
CA LEU A 44 9.94 2.94 8.34
C LEU A 44 11.03 2.90 7.25
N ALA A 45 11.19 3.96 6.46
CA ALA A 45 12.19 4.03 5.41
C ALA A 45 13.61 3.79 5.95
N GLY A 46 14.38 2.94 5.25
CA GLY A 46 15.74 2.58 5.65
C GLY A 46 15.85 1.59 6.83
N THR A 47 14.73 1.16 7.42
CA THR A 47 14.74 0.19 8.52
C THR A 47 14.76 -1.26 8.04
N ARG A 48 15.17 -2.15 8.93
CA ARG A 48 14.96 -3.59 8.84
C ARG A 48 13.51 -3.90 9.24
N VAL A 49 12.85 -4.75 8.47
CA VAL A 49 11.56 -5.38 8.79
C VAL A 49 11.70 -6.90 8.78
N LEU A 50 10.81 -7.60 9.46
CA LEU A 50 10.73 -9.05 9.48
C LEU A 50 9.55 -9.49 8.60
N VAL A 51 9.85 -10.24 7.55
CA VAL A 51 8.84 -10.90 6.73
C VAL A 51 8.56 -12.27 7.36
N PRO A 52 7.30 -12.63 7.65
CA PRO A 52 6.98 -13.91 8.25
C PRO A 52 7.11 -15.03 7.22
N VAL A 53 7.72 -16.15 7.62
CA VAL A 53 7.70 -17.40 6.84
C VAL A 53 7.12 -18.52 7.69
N LEU A 54 6.08 -19.17 7.18
CA LEU A 54 5.47 -20.37 7.76
C LEU A 54 6.00 -21.65 7.10
N ALA A 55 5.80 -22.77 7.78
CA ALA A 55 5.95 -24.07 7.14
C ALA A 55 4.78 -24.31 6.17
N GLU A 56 5.01 -25.04 5.08
CA GLU A 56 4.01 -25.27 4.01
C GLU A 56 2.67 -25.82 4.55
N LEU A 57 2.71 -26.74 5.53
CA LEU A 57 1.52 -27.31 6.18
C LEU A 57 0.63 -26.28 6.89
N GLU A 58 1.20 -25.15 7.31
CA GLU A 58 0.46 -24.08 8.01
C GLU A 58 -0.14 -23.04 7.06
N VAL A 59 0.24 -23.08 5.77
CA VAL A 59 -0.28 -22.18 4.74
C VAL A 59 -1.64 -22.68 4.24
N GLU A 60 -1.84 -23.99 4.14
CA GLU A 60 -3.11 -24.60 3.68
C GLU A 60 -4.33 -24.19 4.53
N ASP A 61 -4.14 -23.98 5.84
CA ASP A 61 -5.22 -23.54 6.75
C ASP A 61 -5.66 -22.07 6.54
N VAL A 62 -4.91 -21.28 5.77
CA VAL A 62 -5.15 -19.83 5.60
C VAL A 62 -5.58 -19.47 4.17
N VAL A 63 -5.56 -20.41 3.21
CA VAL A 63 -5.83 -20.11 1.79
C VAL A 63 -7.23 -20.57 1.37
N VAL A 64 -8.08 -19.64 0.91
CA VAL A 64 -9.30 -19.95 0.15
C VAL A 64 -9.13 -19.48 -1.31
N HIS A 65 -9.01 -20.49 -2.19
CA HIS A 65 -9.28 -20.63 -3.64
C HIS A 65 -8.58 -19.77 -4.71
N ASP A 66 -7.85 -20.44 -5.62
CA ASP A 66 -8.27 -20.61 -7.03
C ASP A 66 -7.47 -21.69 -7.82
N GLY A 67 -7.44 -22.94 -7.32
CA GLY A 67 -7.38 -24.19 -8.10
C GLY A 67 -6.36 -24.41 -9.24
N HIS A 68 -5.34 -23.57 -9.44
CA HIS A 68 -4.44 -23.66 -10.58
C HIS A 68 -2.98 -23.81 -10.12
N GLU A 69 -2.44 -25.02 -10.30
CA GLU A 69 -1.02 -25.31 -10.10
C GLU A 69 -0.18 -24.61 -11.18
N HIS A 70 0.50 -23.53 -10.79
CA HIS A 70 1.60 -22.98 -11.55
C HIS A 70 2.92 -23.51 -10.98
N THR A 71 3.67 -24.25 -11.80
CA THR A 71 5.03 -24.68 -11.48
C THR A 71 5.95 -23.47 -11.54
N VAL A 72 6.12 -22.78 -10.41
CA VAL A 72 7.03 -21.64 -10.24
C VAL A 72 8.40 -22.14 -9.80
N ASP A 73 9.45 -21.56 -10.40
CA ASP A 73 10.85 -21.91 -10.19
C ASP A 73 11.25 -21.78 -8.71
N LYS A 74 11.99 -22.78 -8.23
CA LYS A 74 11.98 -23.25 -6.83
C LYS A 74 13.00 -22.57 -5.89
N GLU A 75 13.21 -21.25 -6.01
CA GLU A 75 14.19 -20.53 -5.16
C GLU A 75 13.69 -19.25 -4.45
N ALA A 76 12.42 -18.88 -4.53
CA ALA A 76 11.88 -17.81 -3.66
C ALA A 76 10.38 -18.01 -3.36
N SER A 77 9.98 -17.73 -2.11
CA SER A 77 8.59 -17.50 -1.66
C SER A 77 7.69 -18.69 -1.26
N ALA A 78 8.19 -19.89 -0.98
CA ALA A 78 7.38 -20.91 -0.29
C ALA A 78 7.24 -20.58 1.21
N GLY A 79 6.12 -19.96 1.60
CA GLY A 79 5.72 -19.83 3.02
C GLY A 79 5.36 -18.41 3.52
N ILE A 80 5.39 -17.38 2.68
CA ILE A 80 4.87 -16.05 3.06
C ILE A 80 3.35 -16.08 2.97
N VAL A 81 2.67 -15.79 4.07
CA VAL A 81 1.20 -15.65 4.08
C VAL A 81 0.83 -14.23 3.78
N ALA A 82 0.19 -14.01 2.63
CA ALA A 82 -0.44 -12.74 2.35
C ALA A 82 -1.65 -12.53 3.27
N LEU A 83 -1.89 -11.29 3.66
CA LEU A 83 -3.11 -10.89 4.35
C LEU A 83 -4.12 -10.31 3.37
N GLN A 84 -5.39 -10.33 3.74
CA GLN A 84 -6.40 -9.52 3.08
C GLN A 84 -6.61 -8.24 3.90
N ALA A 85 -6.36 -7.09 3.29
CA ALA A 85 -6.70 -5.80 3.88
C ALA A 85 -8.22 -5.62 3.95
N PRO A 86 -8.75 -4.72 4.80
CA PRO A 86 -10.20 -4.53 4.94
C PRO A 86 -10.94 -4.17 3.64
N ASP A 87 -10.22 -3.63 2.65
CA ASP A 87 -10.75 -3.29 1.32
C ASP A 87 -10.67 -4.46 0.32
N GLY A 88 -10.23 -5.64 0.77
CA GLY A 88 -10.12 -6.86 -0.04
C GLY A 88 -8.79 -7.03 -0.75
N ARG A 89 -7.90 -6.03 -0.75
CA ARG A 89 -6.59 -6.12 -1.42
C ARG A 89 -5.66 -7.07 -0.68
N THR A 90 -4.83 -7.76 -1.45
CA THR A 90 -3.76 -8.60 -0.93
C THR A 90 -2.63 -7.75 -0.37
N ALA A 91 -2.18 -8.07 0.84
CA ALA A 91 -1.20 -7.30 1.58
C ALA A 91 -0.02 -8.15 2.04
N LEU A 92 1.19 -7.58 1.96
CA LEU A 92 2.36 -8.15 2.61
C LEU A 92 2.35 -7.81 4.12
N PRO A 93 2.23 -8.79 5.04
CA PRO A 93 2.53 -8.53 6.44
C PRO A 93 4.04 -8.33 6.64
N VAL A 94 4.39 -7.26 7.34
CA VAL A 94 5.76 -7.00 7.81
C VAL A 94 5.74 -6.65 9.29
N PHE A 95 6.79 -7.04 10.00
CA PHE A 95 6.88 -6.83 11.44
C PHE A 95 8.11 -6.01 11.78
N THR A 96 7.95 -5.09 12.72
CA THR A 96 9.03 -4.21 13.18
C THR A 96 9.91 -4.90 14.20
N SER A 97 9.39 -5.91 14.91
CA SER A 97 10.09 -6.67 15.94
C SER A 97 9.64 -8.13 16.01
N VAL A 98 10.46 -8.98 16.61
CA VAL A 98 10.12 -10.39 16.90
C VAL A 98 8.94 -10.47 17.87
N ALA A 99 8.81 -9.52 18.79
CA ALA A 99 7.69 -9.44 19.71
C ALA A 99 6.36 -9.20 18.96
N SER A 100 6.33 -8.23 18.04
CA SER A 100 5.16 -7.96 17.19
C SER A 100 4.80 -9.17 16.32
N LEU A 101 5.80 -9.85 15.74
CA LEU A 101 5.58 -11.08 14.96
C LEU A 101 4.97 -12.19 15.83
N ALA A 102 5.45 -12.37 17.06
CA ALA A 102 4.95 -13.39 17.96
C ALA A 102 3.52 -13.13 18.44
N LEU A 103 3.10 -11.86 18.54
CA LEU A 103 1.71 -11.48 18.81
C LEU A 103 0.77 -11.90 17.67
N TRP A 104 1.25 -11.83 16.43
CA TRP A 104 0.51 -12.30 15.27
C TRP A 104 0.43 -13.82 15.21
N ARG A 105 1.60 -14.47 15.22
CA ARG A 105 1.72 -15.91 15.02
C ARG A 105 3.05 -16.43 15.55
N THR A 106 2.99 -17.15 16.66
CA THR A 106 4.18 -17.70 17.35
C THR A 106 4.96 -18.72 16.53
N ALA A 107 4.32 -19.39 15.56
CA ALA A 107 4.96 -20.36 14.68
C ALA A 107 5.70 -19.71 13.50
N ALA A 108 5.51 -18.41 13.26
CA ALA A 108 6.15 -17.71 12.16
C ALA A 108 7.65 -17.52 12.40
N ARG A 109 8.46 -17.91 11.41
CA ARG A 109 9.89 -17.66 11.44
C ARG A 109 10.17 -16.24 10.96
N PRO A 110 10.91 -15.42 11.73
CA PRO A 110 11.28 -14.07 11.30
C PRO A 110 12.38 -14.14 10.23
N VAL A 111 12.12 -13.56 9.05
CA VAL A 111 13.15 -13.35 8.02
C VAL A 111 13.45 -11.86 7.93
N PRO A 112 14.63 -11.39 8.39
CA PRO A 112 14.98 -9.99 8.31
C PRO A 112 15.24 -9.57 6.86
N SER A 113 14.67 -8.43 6.48
CA SER A 113 14.80 -7.81 5.17
C SER A 113 14.84 -6.28 5.32
N GLY A 114 15.51 -5.59 4.41
CA GLY A 114 15.34 -4.14 4.31
C GLY A 114 13.94 -3.81 3.81
N VAL A 115 13.30 -2.76 4.33
CA VAL A 115 11.92 -2.43 3.93
C VAL A 115 11.77 -2.19 2.43
N ALA A 116 12.76 -1.56 1.78
CA ALA A 116 12.72 -1.33 0.34
C ALA A 116 12.65 -2.64 -0.46
N ARG A 117 13.39 -3.67 -0.02
CA ARG A 117 13.35 -5.01 -0.62
C ARG A 117 12.01 -5.70 -0.36
N ALA A 118 11.47 -5.60 0.86
CA ALA A 118 10.16 -6.16 1.18
C ALA A 118 9.04 -5.51 0.36
N ALA A 119 9.05 -4.18 0.23
CA ALA A 119 8.12 -3.43 -0.59
C ALA A 119 8.25 -3.78 -2.08
N LEU A 120 9.48 -3.92 -2.60
CA LEU A 120 9.71 -4.36 -3.97
C LEU A 120 9.14 -5.76 -4.22
N SER A 121 9.33 -6.69 -3.28
CA SER A 121 8.72 -8.02 -3.37
C SER A 121 7.19 -7.95 -3.38
N ALA A 122 6.58 -7.12 -2.53
CA ALA A 122 5.13 -6.92 -2.56
C ALA A 122 4.65 -6.42 -3.94
N VAL A 123 5.32 -5.41 -4.50
CA VAL A 123 5.00 -4.88 -5.83
C VAL A 123 5.15 -5.94 -6.93
N GLN A 124 6.20 -6.76 -6.89
CA GLN A 124 6.44 -7.82 -7.88
C GLN A 124 5.37 -8.92 -7.83
N GLU A 125 4.84 -9.23 -6.64
CA GLU A 125 3.75 -10.17 -6.44
C GLU A 125 2.36 -9.56 -6.71
N GLY A 126 2.30 -8.28 -7.09
CA GLY A 126 1.05 -7.54 -7.28
C GLY A 126 0.31 -7.23 -5.98
N TRP A 127 0.98 -7.31 -4.83
CA TRP A 127 0.43 -6.95 -3.54
C TRP A 127 0.60 -5.46 -3.33
N GLU A 128 -0.51 -4.75 -3.48
CA GLU A 128 -0.51 -3.30 -3.55
C GLU A 128 -0.41 -2.63 -2.18
N VAL A 129 -0.49 -3.37 -1.08
CA VAL A 129 -0.48 -2.81 0.27
C VAL A 129 0.45 -3.60 1.18
N MET A 130 0.97 -2.95 2.22
CA MET A 130 1.69 -3.61 3.31
C MET A 130 0.96 -3.40 4.62
N VAL A 131 0.97 -4.39 5.50
CA VAL A 131 0.45 -4.28 6.86
C VAL A 131 1.62 -4.39 7.82
N VAL A 132 1.90 -3.31 8.55
CA VAL A 132 2.92 -3.27 9.59
C VAL A 132 2.32 -3.77 10.90
N ASP A 133 3.02 -4.70 11.56
CA ASP A 133 2.69 -5.27 12.87
C ASP A 133 1.24 -5.79 12.96
N ALA A 134 0.85 -6.63 12.00
CA ALA A 134 -0.45 -7.29 11.99
C ALA A 134 -0.65 -8.10 13.29
N GLY A 135 -1.55 -7.71 14.19
CA GLY A 135 -1.70 -8.35 15.51
C GLY A 135 -1.25 -7.47 16.68
N GLY A 136 -0.68 -6.31 16.38
CA GLY A 136 -0.44 -5.23 17.33
C GLY A 136 0.99 -5.20 17.91
N PRO A 137 1.24 -4.28 18.86
CA PRO A 137 0.26 -3.46 19.57
C PRO A 137 -0.36 -2.33 18.73
N VAL A 138 0.28 -1.93 17.63
CA VAL A 138 -0.22 -0.92 16.69
C VAL A 138 -0.13 -1.47 15.27
N THR A 139 -1.27 -1.68 14.61
CA THR A 139 -1.32 -2.13 13.21
C THR A 139 -1.43 -0.92 12.29
N VAL A 140 -0.60 -0.86 11.24
CA VAL A 140 -0.63 0.23 10.25
C VAL A 140 -0.78 -0.33 8.85
N LEU A 141 -1.77 0.17 8.11
CA LEU A 141 -1.89 -0.10 6.68
C LEU A 141 -1.06 0.93 5.89
N VAL A 142 -0.12 0.44 5.10
CA VAL A 142 0.69 1.25 4.19
C VAL A 142 0.05 1.17 2.80
N PRO A 143 -0.47 2.29 2.28
CA PRO A 143 -1.21 2.31 1.02
C PRO A 143 -0.29 2.13 -0.20
N ARG A 144 -0.85 1.83 -1.37
CA ARG A 144 -0.10 1.52 -2.59
C ARG A 144 0.92 2.58 -2.99
N PRO A 145 0.59 3.88 -3.03
CA PRO A 145 1.59 4.92 -3.31
C PRO A 145 2.77 4.91 -2.33
N ALA A 146 2.54 4.55 -1.06
CA ALA A 146 3.58 4.47 -0.05
C ALA A 146 4.46 3.22 -0.23
N VAL A 147 3.87 2.07 -0.56
CA VAL A 147 4.62 0.84 -0.88
C VAL A 147 5.53 1.08 -2.09
N TRP A 148 5.02 1.70 -3.15
CA TRP A 148 5.82 2.07 -4.32
C TRP A 148 6.94 3.05 -4.00
N ALA A 149 6.69 4.04 -3.13
CA ALA A 149 7.72 4.98 -2.70
C ALA A 149 8.82 4.26 -1.89
N LEU A 150 8.46 3.36 -0.97
CA LEU A 150 9.42 2.56 -0.21
C LEU A 150 10.25 1.64 -1.12
N ALA A 151 9.62 0.97 -2.09
CA ALA A 151 10.29 0.09 -3.05
C ALA A 151 11.32 0.83 -3.92
N GLN A 152 11.05 2.10 -4.22
CA GLN A 152 11.93 2.99 -5.00
C GLN A 152 12.88 3.82 -4.13
N GLU A 153 12.84 3.64 -2.80
CA GLU A 153 13.59 4.43 -1.82
C GLU A 153 13.36 5.94 -1.96
N GLN A 154 12.13 6.32 -2.30
CA GLN A 154 11.68 7.70 -2.43
C GLN A 154 10.83 8.11 -1.23
N THR A 155 10.77 9.42 -0.99
CA THR A 155 9.84 9.98 0.00
C THR A 155 8.41 9.88 -0.53
N TRP A 156 7.56 9.15 0.19
CA TRP A 156 6.14 9.13 -0.11
C TRP A 156 5.51 10.52 0.13
N ARG A 157 4.72 10.98 -0.84
CA ARG A 157 3.89 12.18 -0.71
C ARG A 157 2.40 11.75 -0.72
N PRO A 158 1.67 11.83 0.40
CA PRO A 158 0.23 11.51 0.43
C PRO A 158 -0.59 12.38 -0.52
N ALA A 159 -1.74 11.89 -1.00
CA ALA A 159 -2.65 12.73 -1.78
C ALA A 159 -3.50 13.65 -0.89
N VAL A 160 -3.71 13.26 0.38
CA VAL A 160 -4.43 14.05 1.38
C VAL A 160 -3.53 14.33 2.57
N VAL A 161 -3.41 15.60 2.95
CA VAL A 161 -2.64 16.07 4.10
C VAL A 161 -3.52 17.04 4.88
N ASP A 162 -3.62 16.86 6.20
CA ASP A 162 -4.40 17.72 7.11
C ASP A 162 -5.84 18.01 6.63
N GLY A 163 -6.49 16.97 6.07
CA GLY A 163 -7.86 17.07 5.56
C GLY A 163 -8.01 17.92 4.29
N GLN A 164 -6.93 18.09 3.52
CA GLN A 164 -6.93 18.76 2.22
C GLN A 164 -6.24 17.89 1.17
N VAL A 165 -6.77 17.90 -0.05
CA VAL A 165 -6.09 17.25 -1.20
C VAL A 165 -4.90 18.11 -1.62
N ASP A 166 -3.74 17.48 -1.82
CA ASP A 166 -2.50 18.10 -2.30
C ASP A 166 -2.77 18.87 -3.61
N ALA A 167 -2.19 20.06 -3.73
CA ALA A 167 -2.42 20.96 -4.84
C ALA A 167 -2.04 20.35 -6.21
N ASP A 168 -1.00 19.51 -6.25
CA ASP A 168 -0.58 18.83 -7.47
C ASP A 168 -1.66 17.84 -7.93
N VAL A 169 -2.25 17.10 -6.98
CA VAL A 169 -3.33 16.15 -7.25
C VAL A 169 -4.61 16.89 -7.68
N ARG A 170 -4.97 17.99 -7.02
CA ARG A 170 -6.12 18.82 -7.44
C ARG A 170 -5.90 19.39 -8.84
N GLY A 171 -4.68 19.86 -9.13
CA GLY A 171 -4.29 20.38 -10.43
C GLY A 171 -4.37 19.32 -11.53
N ALA A 172 -3.88 18.11 -11.26
CA ALA A 172 -3.96 16.97 -12.17
C ALA A 172 -5.42 16.58 -12.48
N VAL A 173 -6.28 16.50 -11.46
CA VAL A 173 -7.72 16.25 -11.65
C VAL A 173 -8.37 17.32 -12.52
N ALA A 174 -8.08 18.59 -12.27
CA ALA A 174 -8.60 19.68 -13.08
C ALA A 174 -8.13 19.60 -14.54
N ALA A 175 -6.83 19.36 -14.75
CA ALA A 175 -6.23 19.25 -16.07
C ALA A 175 -6.77 18.03 -16.85
N ALA A 176 -6.91 16.88 -16.20
CA ALA A 176 -7.41 15.65 -16.81
C ALA A 176 -8.86 15.79 -17.29
N LEU A 177 -9.70 16.53 -16.55
CA LEU A 177 -11.12 16.69 -16.88
C LEU A 177 -11.45 17.90 -17.75
N ALA A 178 -10.55 18.89 -17.84
CA ALA A 178 -10.74 20.10 -18.66
C ALA A 178 -11.10 19.83 -20.14
N PRO A 179 -10.58 18.78 -20.82
CA PRO A 179 -10.93 18.48 -22.21
C PRO A 179 -12.33 17.90 -22.40
N ILE A 180 -13.07 17.56 -21.34
CA ILE A 180 -14.38 16.91 -21.44
C ILE A 180 -15.49 17.99 -21.47
N PRO A 181 -16.16 18.22 -22.62
CA PRO A 181 -17.06 19.37 -22.76
C PRO A 181 -18.28 19.38 -21.84
N GLN A 182 -18.68 18.19 -21.35
CA GLN A 182 -19.83 18.04 -20.46
C GLN A 182 -19.50 18.36 -19.00
N VAL A 183 -18.22 18.52 -18.64
CA VAL A 183 -17.78 18.89 -17.30
C VAL A 183 -17.73 20.41 -17.20
N VAL A 184 -18.63 20.98 -16.40
CA VAL A 184 -18.78 22.43 -16.19
C VAL A 184 -17.86 22.92 -15.09
N ALA A 185 -17.70 22.11 -14.03
CA ALA A 185 -16.78 22.38 -12.94
C ALA A 185 -16.27 21.05 -12.37
N THR A 186 -15.07 21.10 -11.82
CA THR A 186 -14.47 19.96 -11.13
C THR A 186 -13.78 20.43 -9.86
N ASP A 187 -13.77 19.58 -8.85
CA ASP A 187 -12.97 19.76 -7.66
C ASP A 187 -12.47 18.40 -7.14
N ALA A 188 -11.38 18.41 -6.39
CA ALA A 188 -10.88 17.25 -5.67
C ALA A 188 -10.81 17.58 -4.18
N VAL A 189 -11.54 16.78 -3.39
CA VAL A 189 -11.68 16.94 -1.94
C VAL A 189 -11.39 15.61 -1.25
N PRO A 190 -11.13 15.57 0.07
CA PRO A 190 -11.01 14.31 0.78
C PRO A 190 -12.27 13.45 0.59
N GLY A 191 -12.05 12.17 0.30
CA GLY A 191 -13.14 11.23 0.13
C GLY A 191 -13.73 10.79 1.46
N SER A 192 -14.91 10.18 1.39
CA SER A 192 -15.58 9.53 2.54
C SER A 192 -15.64 8.03 2.38
N ARG A 193 -15.52 7.52 1.15
CA ARG A 193 -15.44 6.08 0.82
C ARG A 193 -14.10 5.68 0.22
N ALA A 194 -13.29 6.65 -0.20
CA ALA A 194 -11.97 6.50 -0.79
C ALA A 194 -11.08 7.64 -0.29
N GLU A 195 -9.80 7.65 -0.64
CA GLU A 195 -8.86 8.69 -0.24
C GLU A 195 -9.26 10.07 -0.80
N VAL A 196 -9.54 10.14 -2.11
CA VAL A 196 -9.91 11.39 -2.80
C VAL A 196 -11.28 11.24 -3.46
N ALA A 197 -12.14 12.25 -3.29
CA ALA A 197 -13.38 12.40 -4.02
C ALA A 197 -13.23 13.46 -5.12
N VAL A 198 -13.44 13.04 -6.37
CA VAL A 198 -13.53 13.95 -7.51
C VAL A 198 -14.98 14.38 -7.69
N VAL A 199 -15.25 15.64 -7.40
CA VAL A 199 -16.56 16.26 -7.55
C VAL A 199 -16.68 16.78 -8.97
N VAL A 200 -17.57 16.20 -9.76
CA VAL A 200 -17.77 16.56 -11.17
C VAL A 200 -19.15 17.17 -11.34
N THR A 201 -19.20 18.44 -11.71
CA THR A 201 -20.43 19.13 -12.09
C THR A 201 -20.64 19.00 -13.59
N LEU A 202 -21.74 18.37 -13.99
CA LEU A 202 -22.07 18.09 -15.38
C LEU A 202 -23.13 19.04 -15.92
N VAL A 203 -23.10 19.26 -17.24
CA VAL A 203 -24.18 19.96 -17.96
C VAL A 203 -25.53 19.28 -17.71
N ALA A 204 -26.60 20.08 -17.63
CA ALA A 204 -27.95 19.58 -17.52
C ALA A 204 -28.44 18.90 -18.82
N GLY A 205 -29.46 18.06 -18.70
CA GLY A 205 -30.16 17.48 -19.86
C GLY A 205 -29.48 16.26 -20.50
N LEU A 206 -28.48 15.66 -19.85
CA LEU A 206 -27.93 14.37 -20.27
C LEU A 206 -28.98 13.27 -20.09
N ASP A 207 -29.21 12.50 -21.14
CA ASP A 207 -29.91 11.22 -21.02
C ASP A 207 -28.98 10.15 -20.43
N ARG A 208 -29.50 8.93 -20.22
CA ARG A 208 -28.73 7.86 -19.60
C ARG A 208 -27.49 7.48 -20.41
N ALA A 209 -27.64 7.35 -21.74
CA ALA A 209 -26.54 7.01 -22.62
C ALA A 209 -25.45 8.10 -22.65
N GLY A 210 -25.85 9.36 -22.66
CA GLY A 210 -24.96 10.51 -22.57
C GLY A 210 -24.21 10.55 -21.24
N LEU A 211 -24.90 10.31 -20.12
CA LEU A 211 -24.26 10.23 -18.81
C LEU A 211 -23.23 9.11 -18.75
N ASP A 212 -23.59 7.90 -19.17
CA ASP A 212 -22.67 6.75 -19.18
C ASP A 212 -21.42 7.03 -20.03
N ALA A 213 -21.60 7.65 -21.21
CA ALA A 213 -20.49 8.04 -22.09
C ALA A 213 -19.60 9.14 -21.50
N VAL A 214 -20.15 10.06 -20.70
CA VAL A 214 -19.36 11.07 -19.96
C VAL A 214 -18.57 10.39 -18.84
N LEU A 215 -19.20 9.53 -18.05
CA LEU A 215 -18.53 8.85 -16.94
C LEU A 215 -17.40 7.93 -17.41
N ALA A 216 -17.59 7.23 -18.53
CA ALA A 216 -16.52 6.44 -19.14
C ALA A 216 -15.30 7.31 -19.50
N ARG A 217 -15.53 8.50 -20.07
CA ARG A 217 -14.46 9.45 -20.41
C ARG A 217 -13.78 10.04 -19.17
N VAL A 218 -14.56 10.39 -18.14
CA VAL A 218 -14.03 10.89 -16.86
C VAL A 218 -13.14 9.84 -16.21
N ASN A 219 -13.62 8.60 -16.08
CA ASN A 219 -12.82 7.51 -15.51
C ASN A 219 -11.56 7.23 -16.33
N GLY A 220 -11.68 7.20 -17.66
CA GLY A 220 -10.53 7.01 -18.55
C GLY A 220 -9.50 8.13 -18.43
N ALA A 221 -9.93 9.39 -18.33
CA ALA A 221 -9.03 10.53 -18.18
C ALA A 221 -8.30 10.53 -16.83
N LEU A 222 -9.01 10.23 -15.73
CA LEU A 222 -8.39 10.14 -14.40
C LEU A 222 -7.41 8.97 -14.31
N ALA A 223 -7.73 7.82 -14.92
CA ALA A 223 -6.84 6.65 -14.92
C ALA A 223 -5.60 6.83 -15.80
N ALA A 224 -5.68 7.64 -16.85
CA ALA A 224 -4.57 7.92 -17.76
C ALA A 224 -3.58 8.97 -17.23
N ASP A 225 -3.94 9.71 -16.18
CA ASP A 225 -3.08 10.72 -15.58
C ASP A 225 -2.08 10.08 -14.59
N GLU A 226 -0.78 10.22 -14.87
CA GLU A 226 0.28 9.61 -14.07
C GLU A 226 0.34 10.17 -12.64
N THR A 227 0.03 11.45 -12.44
CA THR A 227 0.05 12.05 -11.09
C THR A 227 -1.04 11.41 -10.25
N ILE A 228 -2.25 11.30 -10.80
CA ILE A 228 -3.38 10.66 -10.12
C ILE A 228 -3.08 9.18 -9.86
N ALA A 229 -2.66 8.44 -10.88
CA ALA A 229 -2.38 7.01 -10.78
C ALA A 229 -1.29 6.67 -9.74
N ASN A 230 -0.26 7.52 -9.63
CA ASN A 230 0.87 7.29 -8.72
C ASN A 230 0.63 7.82 -7.31
N ARG A 231 -0.14 8.90 -7.15
CA ARG A 231 -0.30 9.58 -5.85
C ARG A 231 -1.54 9.16 -5.08
N VAL A 232 -2.60 8.73 -5.75
CA VAL A 232 -3.90 8.47 -5.13
C VAL A 232 -4.13 6.97 -5.00
N ASP A 233 -4.34 6.49 -3.78
CA ASP A 233 -4.59 5.08 -3.49
C ASP A 233 -6.01 4.64 -3.93
N GLY A 234 -6.98 5.54 -3.78
CA GLY A 234 -8.37 5.28 -4.20
C GLY A 234 -9.14 6.55 -4.51
N LEU A 235 -9.98 6.48 -5.56
CA LEU A 235 -10.85 7.56 -6.01
C LEU A 235 -12.32 7.20 -5.81
N GLU A 236 -13.13 8.20 -5.49
CA GLU A 236 -14.57 8.14 -5.70
C GLU A 236 -15.07 9.31 -6.55
N LEU A 237 -16.07 9.07 -7.39
CA LEU A 237 -16.73 10.13 -8.15
C LEU A 237 -17.98 10.61 -7.41
N ARG A 238 -18.14 11.94 -7.33
CA ARG A 238 -19.35 12.60 -6.81
C ARG A 238 -19.93 13.51 -7.88
N LEU A 239 -21.10 13.17 -8.40
CA LEU A 239 -21.73 13.90 -9.49
C LEU A 239 -22.63 15.02 -8.96
N ARG A 240 -22.59 16.16 -9.64
CA ARG A 240 -23.50 17.29 -9.44
C ARG A 240 -24.09 17.71 -10.78
N ALA A 241 -25.34 18.19 -10.76
CA ALA A 241 -25.91 18.91 -11.89
C ALA A 241 -25.54 20.39 -11.79
N ALA A 242 -25.24 21.02 -12.93
CA ALA A 242 -25.05 22.46 -13.05
C ALA A 242 -26.35 23.24 -12.81
#